data_AF-A0A7C6QQ60-F1
#
_entry.id   AF-A0A7C6QQ60-F1
#
_cell.length_a   1.000
_cell.length_b   1.000
_cell.length_c   1.000
_cell.angle_alpha   90.00
_cell.angle_beta   90.00
_cell.angle_gamma   90.00
#
_symmetry.space_group_name_H-M   'P 1'
#
loop_
_entity.id
_entity.type
_entity.pdbx_description
1 polymer ?
#
loop_
_entity_poly.entity_id
_entity_poly.type
_entity_poly.pdbx_seq_one_letter_code
_entity_poly.pdbx_strand_id
1 'polypeptide(L)'
;MAGFFSKLFGKRTSTKKYEDVFLTARYRVGQSVEYAFTQAVDLAVREGAFSSRAEAAEKLYELLLPKAEKEDKADAAELLKAKNKIK
;
A
#
# COMPACT_ATOMS: atom_id res chain seq x y z
N MET A 1 19.09 -25.28 28.03
CA MET A 1 18.50 -24.08 27.40
C MET A 1 17.86 -24.46 26.07
N ALA A 2 16.70 -25.13 26.14
CA ALA A 2 15.99 -25.60 24.96
C ALA A 2 14.74 -24.72 24.72
N GLY A 3 14.60 -24.23 23.51
CA GLY A 3 13.28 -24.09 22.89
C GLY A 3 12.45 -22.83 23.16
N PHE A 4 13.05 -21.64 23.29
CA PHE A 4 12.30 -20.37 23.20
C PHE A 4 12.20 -19.87 21.74
N PHE A 5 11.86 -20.77 20.82
CA PHE A 5 11.52 -20.45 19.42
C PHE A 5 10.14 -20.99 19.05
N SER A 6 9.22 -20.97 20.02
CA SER A 6 7.82 -21.25 19.76
C SER A 6 7.19 -20.06 19.03
N LYS A 7 7.25 -20.13 17.70
CA LYS A 7 6.09 -19.92 16.84
C LYS A 7 5.29 -18.62 17.10
N LEU A 8 5.95 -17.48 17.03
CA LEU A 8 5.29 -16.23 16.63
C LEU A 8 5.26 -16.13 15.10
N PHE A 9 4.69 -17.14 14.44
CA PHE A 9 4.15 -17.01 13.08
C PHE A 9 2.84 -16.21 13.16
N GLY A 10 2.92 -14.98 13.69
CA GLY A 10 1.92 -13.97 13.41
C GLY A 10 2.07 -13.68 11.93
N LYS A 11 1.11 -14.14 11.12
CA LYS A 11 0.96 -13.76 9.72
C LYS A 11 0.70 -12.25 9.71
N ARG A 12 1.75 -11.44 9.88
CA ARG A 12 1.73 -10.02 9.53
C ARG A 12 1.51 -10.04 8.03
N THR A 13 0.26 -9.90 7.63
CA THR A 13 -0.08 -9.59 6.25
C THR A 13 0.73 -8.34 5.91
N SER A 14 1.87 -8.54 5.27
CA SER A 14 2.86 -7.49 5.13
C SER A 14 2.35 -6.55 4.06
N THR A 15 1.91 -5.37 4.47
CA THR A 15 1.48 -4.29 3.56
C THR A 15 2.59 -3.88 2.60
N LYS A 16 3.84 -4.19 2.96
CA LYS A 16 5.05 -3.95 2.18
C LYS A 16 4.94 -4.41 0.73
N LYS A 17 4.31 -5.55 0.46
CA LYS A 17 4.14 -6.05 -0.92
C LYS A 17 3.32 -5.06 -1.77
N TYR A 18 2.25 -4.51 -1.22
CA TYR A 18 1.36 -3.59 -1.92
C TYR A 18 1.97 -2.19 -2.02
N GLU A 19 2.73 -1.78 -0.99
CA GLU A 19 3.56 -0.59 -1.07
C GLU A 19 4.59 -0.71 -2.20
N ASP A 20 5.30 -1.83 -2.31
CA ASP A 20 6.29 -2.07 -3.36
C ASP A 20 5.66 -2.07 -4.77
N VAL A 21 4.43 -2.55 -4.90
CA VAL A 21 3.65 -2.48 -6.15
C VAL A 21 3.39 -1.03 -6.54
N PHE A 22 2.92 -0.20 -5.59
CA PHE A 22 2.73 1.23 -5.83
C PHE A 22 4.04 1.91 -6.23
N LEU A 23 5.11 1.71 -5.44
CA LEU A 23 6.41 2.35 -5.67
C LEU A 23 6.99 1.94 -7.04
N THR A 24 6.83 0.67 -7.43
CA THR A 24 7.28 0.18 -8.73
C THR A 24 6.46 0.79 -9.87
N ALA A 25 5.13 0.77 -9.78
CA ALA A 25 4.26 1.33 -10.80
C ALA A 25 4.50 2.84 -10.98
N ARG A 26 4.63 3.59 -9.89
CA ARG A 26 4.86 5.04 -9.92
C ARG A 26 6.27 5.43 -10.36
N TYR A 27 7.30 4.88 -9.73
CA TYR A 27 8.67 5.39 -9.87
C TYR A 27 9.53 4.61 -10.86
N ARG A 28 9.21 3.33 -11.13
CA ARG A 28 9.96 2.53 -12.12
C ARG A 28 9.27 2.46 -13.46
N VAL A 29 7.95 2.32 -13.47
CA VAL A 29 7.15 2.24 -14.71
C VAL A 29 6.68 3.63 -15.16
N GLY A 30 6.60 4.60 -14.24
CA GLY A 30 6.18 5.97 -14.56
C GLY A 30 4.67 6.12 -14.74
N GLN A 31 3.87 5.24 -14.13
CA GLN A 31 2.42 5.36 -14.16
C GLN A 31 1.92 6.49 -13.26
N SER A 32 0.70 6.96 -13.50
CA SER A 32 0.07 7.97 -12.66
C SER A 32 -0.12 7.46 -11.23
N VAL A 33 -0.01 8.36 -10.26
CA VAL A 33 -0.20 8.05 -8.83
C VAL A 33 -1.54 7.37 -8.59
N GLU A 34 -2.62 7.88 -9.20
CA GLU A 34 -3.95 7.29 -9.12
C GLU A 34 -3.96 5.84 -9.59
N TYR A 35 -3.41 5.56 -10.76
CA TYR A 35 -3.41 4.21 -11.32
C TYR A 35 -2.55 3.26 -10.50
N ALA A 36 -1.33 3.67 -10.13
CA ALA A 36 -0.44 2.89 -9.27
C ALA A 36 -1.08 2.57 -7.91
N PHE A 37 -1.79 3.54 -7.34
CA PHE A 37 -2.46 3.39 -6.05
C PHE A 37 -3.67 2.46 -6.13
N THR A 38 -4.53 2.64 -7.13
CA THR A 38 -5.66 1.74 -7.38
C THR A 38 -5.19 0.31 -7.61
N GLN A 39 -4.10 0.10 -8.38
CA GLN A 39 -3.54 -1.23 -8.57
C GLN A 39 -3.07 -1.88 -7.26
N ALA A 40 -2.39 -1.13 -6.40
CA ALA A 40 -1.94 -1.63 -5.10
C ALA A 40 -3.14 -2.01 -4.20
N VAL A 41 -4.16 -1.16 -4.15
CA VAL A 41 -5.40 -1.41 -3.39
C VAL A 41 -6.13 -2.65 -3.91
N ASP A 42 -6.30 -2.75 -5.23
CA ASP A 42 -7.01 -3.87 -5.85
C ASP A 42 -6.30 -5.19 -5.64
N LEU A 43 -4.97 -5.17 -5.75
CA LEU A 43 -4.15 -6.35 -5.45
C LEU A 43 -4.30 -6.77 -3.99
N ALA A 44 -4.31 -5.81 -3.06
CA ALA A 44 -4.42 -6.08 -1.64
C ALA A 44 -5.76 -6.69 -1.25
N VAL A 45 -6.86 -6.24 -1.85
CA VAL A 45 -8.18 -6.84 -1.66
C VAL A 45 -8.29 -8.19 -2.36
N ARG A 46 -7.78 -8.31 -3.60
CA ARG A 46 -7.79 -9.55 -4.38
C ARG A 46 -7.04 -10.68 -3.69
N GLU A 47 -5.93 -10.37 -3.01
CA GLU A 47 -5.16 -11.34 -2.24
C GLU A 47 -5.72 -11.59 -0.83
N GLY A 48 -6.84 -10.95 -0.48
CA GLY A 48 -7.51 -11.10 0.82
C GLY A 48 -6.71 -10.51 1.98
N ALA A 49 -5.81 -9.55 1.71
CA ALA A 49 -5.08 -8.87 2.77
C ALA A 49 -5.90 -7.83 3.51
N PHE A 50 -6.91 -7.28 2.85
CA PHE A 50 -7.90 -6.38 3.43
C PHE A 50 -9.30 -6.81 3.02
N SER A 51 -10.27 -6.50 3.86
CA SER A 51 -11.66 -6.94 3.70
C SER A 51 -12.41 -6.11 2.65
N SER A 52 -11.94 -4.89 2.39
CA SER A 52 -12.56 -3.95 1.45
C SER A 52 -11.54 -3.03 0.79
N ARG A 53 -11.92 -2.47 -0.37
CA ARG A 53 -11.09 -1.48 -1.08
C ARG A 53 -10.91 -0.19 -0.27
N ALA A 54 -11.94 0.23 0.45
CA ALA A 54 -11.88 1.39 1.35
C ALA A 54 -10.84 1.18 2.47
N GLU A 55 -10.89 0.05 3.17
CA GLU A 55 -9.93 -0.29 4.23
C GLU A 55 -8.49 -0.37 3.69
N ALA A 56 -8.30 -1.04 2.54
CA ALA A 56 -7.01 -1.10 1.88
C ALA A 56 -6.49 0.28 1.47
N ALA A 57 -7.35 1.14 0.92
CA ALA A 57 -6.99 2.49 0.50
C ALA A 57 -6.58 3.36 1.70
N GLU A 58 -7.31 3.31 2.82
CA GLU A 58 -6.90 4.06 4.01
C GLU A 58 -5.55 3.61 4.54
N LYS A 59 -5.34 2.30 4.68
CA LYS A 59 -4.09 1.76 5.22
C LYS A 59 -2.91 1.99 4.30
N LEU A 60 -3.08 1.80 2.99
CA LEU A 60 -2.01 2.06 2.03
C LEU A 60 -1.71 3.56 1.91
N TYR A 61 -2.72 4.43 2.00
CA TYR A 61 -2.51 5.88 2.02
C TYR A 61 -1.65 6.30 3.21
N GLU A 62 -1.98 5.86 4.42
CA GLU A 62 -1.21 6.19 5.64
C GLU A 62 0.27 5.76 5.53
N LEU A 63 0.53 4.62 4.89
CA LEU A 63 1.88 4.08 4.72
C LEU A 63 2.66 4.74 3.59
N LEU A 64 1.99 5.12 2.50
CA LEU A 64 2.60 5.71 1.31
C LEU A 64 2.78 7.22 1.41
N LEU A 65 1.91 7.92 2.14
CA LEU A 65 1.97 9.38 2.33
C LEU A 65 3.36 9.88 2.75
N PRO A 66 3.98 9.37 3.85
CA PRO A 66 5.30 9.87 4.27
C PRO A 66 6.43 9.53 3.29
N LYS A 67 6.21 8.59 2.36
CA LYS A 67 7.17 8.25 1.30
C LYS A 67 6.99 9.17 0.09
N ALA A 68 5.74 9.38 -0.33
CA ALA A 68 5.41 10.30 -1.40
C ALA A 68 5.82 11.74 -1.07
N GLU A 69 5.56 12.22 0.15
CA GLU A 69 5.98 13.56 0.57
C GLU A 69 7.50 13.79 0.52
N LYS A 70 8.29 12.72 0.68
CA LYS A 70 9.75 12.77 0.61
C LYS A 70 10.28 12.77 -0.83
N GLU A 71 9.61 12.04 -1.72
CA GLU A 71 9.99 11.93 -3.13
C GLU A 71 9.47 13.12 -3.94
N ASP A 72 8.15 13.37 -3.91
CA ASP A 72 7.48 14.47 -4.60
C ASP A 72 6.21 14.91 -3.85
N LYS A 73 6.18 16.16 -3.38
CA LYS A 73 5.01 16.73 -2.69
C LYS A 73 3.75 16.74 -3.57
N ALA A 74 3.89 16.77 -4.90
CA ALA A 74 2.76 16.66 -5.81
C ALA A 74 2.10 15.27 -5.72
N ASP A 75 2.89 14.22 -5.51
CA ASP A 75 2.40 12.84 -5.41
C ASP A 75 1.55 12.63 -4.15
N ALA A 76 1.85 13.33 -3.05
CA ALA A 76 1.05 13.28 -1.83
C ALA A 76 -0.38 13.81 -2.05
N ALA A 77 -0.53 14.90 -2.81
CA ALA A 77 -1.84 15.45 -3.16
C ALA A 77 -2.63 14.51 -4.09
N GLU A 78 -1.96 13.90 -5.07
CA GLU A 78 -2.57 12.92 -5.97
C GLU A 78 -2.96 11.62 -5.24
N LEU A 79 -2.17 11.18 -4.25
CA LEU A 79 -2.48 10.04 -3.38
C LEU A 79 -3.78 10.26 -2.60
N LEU A 80 -3.98 11.45 -2.04
CA LEU A 80 -5.21 11.80 -1.33
C LEU A 80 -6.42 11.78 -2.28
N LYS A 81 -6.27 12.32 -3.49
CA LYS A 81 -7.32 12.25 -4.53
C LYS A 81 -7.63 10.80 -4.89
N ALA A 82 -6.61 9.98 -5.09
CA ALA A 82 -6.75 8.57 -5.43
C ALA A 82 -7.49 7.80 -4.32
N LYS A 83 -7.14 8.03 -3.05
CA LYS A 83 -7.88 7.50 -1.88
C LYS A 83 -9.36 7.88 -1.95
N ASN A 84 -9.67 9.17 -2.13
CA ASN A 84 -11.06 9.66 -2.10
C ASN A 84 -11.93 9.14 -3.27
N LYS A 85 -11.31 8.69 -4.36
CA LYS A 85 -12.02 8.05 -5.49
C LYS A 85 -12.42 6.61 -5.21
N ILE A 86 -11.73 5.94 -4.28
CA ILE A 86 -12.01 4.56 -3.90
C ILE A 86 -13.15 4.57 -2.87
N LYS A 87 -14.22 3.84 -3.15
CA LYS A 87 -15.41 3.66 -2.30
C LYS A 87 -15.50 2.22 -1.81
#